data_AF-M4CX08-F1
#
_entry.id   AF-M4CX08-F1
#
_cell.length_a   1.000
_cell.length_b   1.000
_cell.length_c   1.000
_cell.angle_alpha   90.00
_cell.angle_beta   90.00
_cell.angle_gamma   90.00
#
_symmetry.space_group_name_H-M   'P 1'
#
loop_
_entity.id
_entity.type
_entity.pdbx_description
1 polymer ?
#
loop_
_entity_poly.entity_id
_entity_poly.type
_entity_poly.pdbx_seq_one_letter_code
_entity_poly.pdbx_strand_id
1 'polypeptide(L)'
;MTTRGGEDSPCTDSENQRTDRQTEQDQNSEAQPQGGRPEKLAVANHHTRNEGEAVHSTVRRKWLDGDEFIISSMAEIAKLAEEGRTALLNKDYTKLKLLMNRNFDLRRSIFGDECLGAMNIEMVEVARKIGAAAKFTGSGGAVVAFCPDGPSQVKLLEEECKKAGFIVEPVKLVPTRLNNSDLKTLSKL
;
A
#
# COMPACT_ATOMS: atom_id res chain seq x y z
N MET A 1 19.22 65.66 64.87
CA MET A 1 18.77 64.68 65.88
C MET A 1 17.41 64.17 65.42
N THR A 2 17.38 63.06 64.67
CA THR A 2 17.01 61.67 65.13
C THR A 2 15.48 61.57 65.37
N THR A 3 14.67 60.65 64.83
CA THR A 3 14.87 59.27 64.33
C THR A 3 13.50 58.69 63.86
N ARG A 4 13.53 57.59 63.07
CA ARG A 4 12.54 56.47 62.91
C ARG A 4 11.22 56.81 62.19
N GLY A 5 10.64 55.97 61.32
CA GLY A 5 10.79 54.53 61.06
C GLY A 5 9.39 53.90 61.16
N GLY A 6 8.93 53.21 60.12
CA GLY A 6 7.62 52.53 60.09
C GLY A 6 7.35 51.87 58.74
N GLU A 7 7.57 50.57 58.66
CA GLU A 7 7.22 49.67 57.57
C GLU A 7 5.88 49.00 57.88
N ASP A 8 4.97 48.97 56.90
CA ASP A 8 3.72 48.20 56.92
C ASP A 8 3.87 46.98 56.00
N SER A 9 3.62 45.77 56.53
CA SER A 9 2.67 44.80 55.95
C SER A 9 2.64 43.47 56.72
N PRO A 10 1.47 42.78 56.79
CA PRO A 10 1.22 41.71 57.75
C PRO A 10 1.25 40.29 57.16
N CYS A 11 1.45 39.36 58.10
CA CYS A 11 1.02 37.96 58.20
C CYS A 11 0.49 37.21 56.96
N THR A 12 1.08 36.04 56.69
CA THR A 12 0.30 34.80 56.50
C THR A 12 1.05 33.60 57.09
N ASP A 13 0.28 32.81 57.83
CA ASP A 13 0.67 31.64 58.60
C ASP A 13 1.13 30.44 57.78
N SER A 14 1.94 29.64 58.45
CA SER A 14 2.38 28.29 58.14
C SER A 14 1.29 27.24 58.30
N GLU A 15 1.19 26.31 57.35
CA GLU A 15 0.62 24.95 57.45
C GLU A 15 0.89 24.27 56.07
N ASN A 16 1.13 22.97 55.87
CA ASN A 16 1.62 21.87 56.66
C ASN A 16 1.95 20.75 55.63
N GLN A 17 3.09 20.07 55.84
CA GLN A 17 3.36 18.66 55.54
C GLN A 17 3.08 17.99 54.16
N ARG A 18 4.18 17.49 53.59
CA ARG A 18 4.42 16.08 53.16
C ARG A 18 3.23 15.31 52.56
N THR A 19 3.30 15.06 51.25
CA THR A 19 3.51 13.76 50.55
C THR A 19 3.51 14.12 49.06
N ASP A 20 4.49 13.75 48.23
CA ASP A 20 4.40 12.53 47.43
C ASP A 20 5.75 12.30 46.74
N ARG A 21 6.54 11.37 47.26
CA ARG A 21 7.57 10.68 46.48
C ARG A 21 6.91 9.43 45.90
N GLN A 22 6.33 9.54 44.71
CA GLN A 22 6.13 8.43 43.76
C GLN A 22 5.24 8.92 42.62
N THR A 23 5.83 9.19 41.46
CA THR A 23 5.28 8.96 40.11
C THR A 23 6.28 9.47 39.05
N GLU A 24 7.52 9.00 39.12
CA GLU A 24 8.35 8.87 37.91
C GLU A 24 8.27 7.40 37.48
N GLN A 25 7.10 7.02 36.98
CA GLN A 25 6.96 5.83 36.16
C GLN A 25 6.93 6.30 34.71
N ASP A 26 8.10 6.17 34.08
CA ASP A 26 8.31 5.86 32.68
C ASP A 26 7.07 5.97 31.79
N GLN A 27 6.80 7.18 31.30
CA GLN A 27 6.07 7.37 30.06
C GLN A 27 7.00 7.05 28.89
N ASN A 28 7.47 5.81 28.81
CA ASN A 28 7.97 5.25 27.55
C ASN A 28 6.78 4.61 26.84
N SER A 29 5.87 5.45 26.35
CA SER A 29 4.88 4.99 25.38
C SER A 29 5.63 4.72 24.08
N GLU A 30 5.89 3.45 23.80
CA GLU A 30 6.33 2.97 22.50
C GLU A 30 5.46 3.61 21.42
N ALA A 31 6.02 4.57 20.69
CA ALA A 31 5.37 5.13 19.52
C ALA A 31 5.20 3.99 18.52
N GLN A 32 3.96 3.52 18.34
CA GLN A 32 3.64 2.65 17.22
C GLN A 32 4.09 3.34 15.93
N PRO A 33 4.81 2.67 15.02
CA PRO A 33 5.19 3.28 13.75
C PRO A 33 3.91 3.63 13.01
N GLN A 34 3.59 4.92 12.98
CA GLN A 34 2.54 5.48 12.14
C GLN A 34 2.92 5.11 10.70
N GLY A 35 2.25 4.10 10.14
CA GLY A 35 2.55 3.57 8.81
C GLY A 35 2.51 4.69 7.78
N GLY A 36 3.70 5.15 7.36
CA GLY A 36 3.85 6.22 6.38
C GLY A 36 3.15 5.86 5.07
N ARG A 37 2.54 6.86 4.43
CA ARG A 37 1.96 6.73 3.09
C ARG A 37 3.05 6.20 2.14
N PRO A 38 2.85 5.06 1.45
CA PRO A 38 3.73 4.70 0.35
C PRO A 38 3.61 5.77 -0.74
N GLU A 39 4.60 6.65 -0.84
CA GLU A 39 4.62 7.79 -1.77
C GLU A 39 4.53 7.37 -3.25
N LYS A 40 4.68 6.08 -3.54
CA LYS A 40 4.76 5.50 -4.88
C LYS A 40 3.60 4.57 -5.25
N LEU A 41 2.59 4.39 -4.39
CA LEU A 41 1.48 3.46 -4.64
C LEU A 41 0.11 4.16 -4.60
N ALA A 42 -0.70 3.87 -5.61
CA ALA A 42 -2.09 4.33 -5.70
C ALA A 42 -3.00 3.22 -6.21
N VAL A 43 -4.28 3.29 -5.90
CA VAL A 43 -5.33 2.42 -6.44
C VAL A 43 -6.25 3.27 -7.30
N ALA A 44 -6.52 2.84 -8.53
CA ALA A 44 -7.53 3.46 -9.38
C ALA A 44 -8.71 2.49 -9.56
N ASN A 45 -9.93 3.00 -9.52
CA ASN A 45 -11.16 2.23 -9.60
C ASN A 45 -12.21 2.92 -10.48
N HIS A 46 -13.23 2.18 -10.89
CA HIS A 46 -14.43 2.70 -11.57
C HIS A 46 -15.71 2.20 -10.86
N HIS A 47 -16.84 2.88 -11.04
CA HIS A 47 -18.07 2.66 -10.25
C HIS A 47 -18.84 1.36 -10.53
N THR A 48 -18.45 0.55 -11.52
CA THR A 48 -19.16 -0.69 -11.85
C THR A 48 -18.43 -1.92 -11.33
N ARG A 49 -19.12 -2.69 -10.49
CA ARG A 49 -18.66 -3.94 -9.92
C ARG A 49 -19.26 -5.06 -10.77
N ASN A 50 -18.48 -5.68 -11.65
CA ASN A 50 -18.94 -6.94 -12.24
C ASN A 50 -17.81 -7.85 -12.73
N GLU A 51 -18.15 -9.14 -12.68
CA GLU A 51 -17.53 -10.33 -13.26
C GLU A 51 -16.47 -11.04 -12.38
N GLY A 52 -16.88 -12.16 -11.76
CA GLY A 52 -16.07 -12.85 -10.75
C GLY A 52 -16.11 -14.38 -10.70
N GLU A 53 -17.07 -15.08 -11.33
CA GLU A 53 -17.15 -16.55 -11.16
C GLU A 53 -17.04 -17.35 -12.46
N ALA A 54 -17.77 -16.98 -13.52
CA ALA A 54 -17.76 -17.75 -14.76
C ALA A 54 -16.36 -17.77 -15.44
N VAL A 55 -15.63 -16.66 -15.34
CA VAL A 55 -14.32 -16.44 -15.95
C VAL A 55 -13.23 -17.40 -15.46
N HIS A 56 -13.21 -17.69 -14.16
CA HIS A 56 -12.17 -18.54 -13.58
C HIS A 56 -12.34 -20.02 -13.94
N SER A 57 -13.58 -20.44 -14.24
CA SER A 57 -13.90 -21.83 -14.57
C SER A 57 -13.21 -22.31 -15.86
N THR A 58 -13.13 -21.45 -16.88
CA THR A 58 -12.53 -21.77 -18.18
C THR A 58 -11.02 -21.93 -18.10
N VAL A 59 -10.32 -21.03 -17.40
CA VAL A 59 -8.86 -21.12 -17.23
C VAL A 59 -8.49 -22.35 -16.41
N ARG A 60 -9.25 -22.63 -15.34
CA ARG A 60 -9.07 -23.84 -14.54
C ARG A 60 -9.26 -25.11 -15.39
N ARG A 61 -10.25 -25.13 -16.28
CA ARG A 61 -10.50 -26.27 -17.15
C ARG A 61 -9.32 -26.50 -18.10
N LYS A 62 -8.86 -25.47 -18.81
CA LYS A 62 -7.70 -25.57 -19.71
C LYS A 62 -6.44 -26.07 -18.99
N TRP A 63 -6.21 -25.60 -17.76
CA TRP A 63 -5.11 -26.10 -16.94
C TRP A 63 -5.24 -27.60 -16.63
N LEU A 64 -6.43 -28.07 -16.24
CA LEU A 64 -6.69 -29.49 -15.97
C LEU A 64 -6.58 -30.37 -17.23
N ASP A 65 -6.91 -29.80 -18.39
CA ASP A 65 -6.79 -30.47 -19.69
C ASP A 65 -5.34 -30.47 -20.22
N GLY A 66 -4.38 -29.89 -19.49
CA GLY A 66 -2.96 -29.94 -19.84
C GLY A 66 -2.51 -28.87 -20.84
N ASP A 67 -3.26 -27.78 -20.98
CA ASP A 67 -2.89 -26.67 -21.88
C ASP A 67 -1.52 -26.08 -21.49
N GLU A 68 -0.51 -26.32 -22.34
CA GLU A 68 0.87 -25.91 -22.10
C GLU A 68 1.02 -24.39 -21.96
N PHE A 69 0.23 -23.61 -22.72
CA PHE A 69 0.27 -22.16 -22.66
C PHE A 69 -0.24 -21.66 -21.30
N ILE A 70 -1.34 -22.24 -20.80
CA ILE A 70 -1.87 -21.89 -19.47
C ILE A 70 -0.91 -22.31 -18.36
N ILE A 71 -0.36 -23.53 -18.42
CA ILE A 71 0.56 -24.04 -17.39
C ILE A 71 1.83 -23.19 -17.33
N SER A 72 2.46 -22.92 -18.47
CA SER A 72 3.68 -22.12 -18.54
C SER A 72 3.45 -20.66 -18.13
N SER A 73 2.35 -20.05 -18.55
CA SER A 73 2.00 -18.67 -18.17
C SER A 73 1.74 -18.55 -16.66
N MET A 74 1.09 -19.54 -16.04
CA MET A 74 0.88 -19.57 -14.59
C MET A 74 2.20 -19.74 -13.81
N ALA A 75 3.10 -20.59 -14.32
CA ALA A 75 4.44 -20.74 -13.73
C ALA A 75 5.25 -19.43 -13.85
N GLU A 76 5.16 -18.73 -14.98
CA GLU A 76 5.79 -17.43 -15.16
C GLU A 76 5.21 -16.39 -14.18
N ILE A 77 3.88 -16.31 -14.04
CA ILE A 77 3.22 -15.42 -13.06
C ILE A 77 3.74 -15.67 -11.63
N ALA A 78 3.91 -16.94 -11.24
CA ALA A 78 4.46 -17.29 -9.93
C ALA A 78 5.90 -16.79 -9.76
N LYS A 79 6.75 -17.00 -10.78
CA LYS A 79 8.13 -16.52 -10.79
C LYS A 79 8.22 -14.99 -10.70
N LEU A 80 7.34 -14.27 -11.40
CA LEU A 80 7.28 -12.80 -11.34
C LEU A 80 6.99 -12.29 -9.93
N ALA A 81 6.20 -13.02 -9.13
CA ALA A 81 5.90 -12.66 -7.75
C ALA A 81 7.14 -12.83 -6.85
N GLU A 82 7.88 -13.92 -6.99
CA GLU A 82 9.14 -14.16 -6.29
C GLU A 82 10.20 -13.10 -6.64
N GLU A 83 10.38 -12.84 -7.93
CA GLU A 83 11.29 -11.78 -8.40
C GLU A 83 10.84 -10.39 -7.94
N GLY A 84 9.53 -10.15 -7.89
CA GLY A 84 8.95 -8.89 -7.45
C GLY A 84 9.23 -8.62 -5.97
N ARG A 85 9.15 -9.65 -5.12
CA ARG A 85 9.56 -9.57 -3.72
C ARG A 85 11.03 -9.18 -3.61
N THR A 86 11.90 -9.86 -4.35
CA THR A 86 13.34 -9.57 -4.34
C THR A 86 13.64 -8.14 -4.81
N ALA A 87 13.01 -7.70 -5.90
CA ALA A 87 13.14 -6.33 -6.41
C ALA A 87 12.67 -5.29 -5.38
N LEU A 88 11.55 -5.54 -4.70
CA LEU A 88 11.03 -4.66 -3.67
C LEU A 88 11.98 -4.53 -2.46
N LEU A 89 12.51 -5.65 -1.97
CA LEU A 89 13.47 -5.67 -0.84
C LEU A 89 14.76 -4.94 -1.18
N ASN A 90 15.25 -5.11 -2.41
CA ASN A 90 16.46 -4.44 -2.91
C ASN A 90 16.22 -3.00 -3.36
N LYS A 91 14.97 -2.50 -3.29
CA LYS A 91 14.56 -1.19 -3.81
C LYS A 91 14.86 -0.99 -5.31
N ASP A 92 14.90 -2.08 -6.07
CA ASP A 92 15.04 -2.07 -7.53
C ASP A 92 13.68 -1.76 -8.16
N TYR A 93 13.32 -0.48 -8.14
CA TYR A 93 12.03 0.00 -8.63
C TYR A 93 11.89 -0.11 -10.15
N THR A 94 13.01 -0.09 -10.88
CA THR A 94 13.02 -0.30 -12.33
C THR A 94 12.60 -1.74 -12.64
N LYS A 95 13.20 -2.73 -11.98
CA LYS A 95 12.80 -4.12 -12.14
C LYS A 95 11.37 -4.36 -11.66
N LEU A 96 10.99 -3.79 -10.51
CA LEU A 96 9.63 -3.92 -10.00
C LEU A 96 8.56 -3.42 -11.00
N LYS A 97 8.81 -2.26 -11.63
CA LYS A 97 7.95 -1.71 -12.69
C LYS A 97 7.77 -2.71 -13.84
N LEU A 98 8.87 -3.27 -14.34
CA LEU A 98 8.86 -4.24 -15.45
C LEU A 98 8.07 -5.51 -15.08
N LEU A 99 8.31 -6.05 -13.89
CA LEU A 99 7.63 -7.26 -13.41
C LEU A 99 6.12 -7.06 -13.23
N MET A 100 5.71 -5.92 -12.67
CA MET A 100 4.29 -5.58 -12.53
C MET A 100 3.58 -5.49 -13.88
N ASN A 101 4.21 -4.85 -14.86
CA ASN A 101 3.64 -4.75 -16.20
C ASN A 101 3.55 -6.12 -16.88
N ARG A 102 4.63 -6.91 -16.84
CA ARG A 102 4.65 -8.26 -17.40
C ARG A 102 3.57 -9.16 -16.78
N ASN A 103 3.32 -9.03 -15.49
CA ASN A 103 2.27 -9.78 -14.80
C ASN A 103 0.87 -9.47 -15.34
N PHE A 104 0.58 -8.19 -15.64
CA PHE A 104 -0.66 -7.81 -16.30
C PHE A 104 -0.74 -8.34 -17.73
N ASP A 105 0.36 -8.26 -18.49
CA ASP A 105 0.37 -8.70 -19.89
C ASP A 105 0.08 -10.21 -20.00
N LEU A 106 0.65 -11.02 -19.10
CA LEU A 106 0.34 -12.46 -19.00
C LEU A 106 -1.12 -12.70 -18.59
N ARG A 107 -1.65 -11.91 -17.66
CA ARG A 107 -3.07 -12.00 -17.30
C ARG A 107 -3.95 -11.71 -18.51
N ARG A 108 -3.65 -10.66 -19.27
CA ARG A 108 -4.36 -10.30 -20.50
C ARG A 108 -4.28 -11.40 -21.55
N SER A 109 -3.13 -12.06 -21.71
CA SER A 109 -3.01 -13.18 -22.66
C SER A 109 -3.75 -14.44 -22.22
N ILE A 110 -3.84 -14.71 -20.91
CA ILE A 110 -4.57 -15.87 -20.38
C ILE A 110 -6.09 -15.71 -20.51
N PHE A 111 -6.61 -14.53 -20.16
CA PHE A 111 -8.04 -14.29 -20.04
C PHE A 111 -8.66 -13.64 -21.28
N GLY A 112 -7.89 -12.86 -22.04
CA GLY A 112 -8.38 -12.10 -23.19
C GLY A 112 -9.09 -10.80 -22.82
N ASP A 113 -9.19 -9.90 -23.80
CA ASP A 113 -9.67 -8.53 -23.59
C ASP A 113 -11.15 -8.45 -23.25
N GLU A 114 -11.97 -9.30 -23.88
CA GLU A 114 -13.41 -9.39 -23.60
C GLU A 114 -13.65 -9.69 -22.13
N CYS A 115 -12.88 -10.64 -21.59
CA CYS A 115 -12.99 -11.06 -20.20
C CYS A 115 -12.45 -10.02 -19.21
N LEU A 116 -11.35 -9.33 -19.56
CA LEU A 116 -10.80 -8.32 -18.66
C LEU A 116 -11.63 -7.02 -18.69
N GLY A 117 -12.37 -6.78 -19.77
CA GLY A 117 -13.18 -5.58 -19.96
C GLY A 117 -12.34 -4.37 -20.38
N ALA A 118 -12.82 -3.69 -21.43
CA ALA A 118 -12.11 -2.55 -22.03
C ALA A 118 -11.77 -1.45 -21.01
N MET A 119 -12.68 -1.15 -20.07
CA MET A 119 -12.48 -0.11 -19.06
C MET A 119 -11.37 -0.45 -18.05
N ASN A 120 -11.27 -1.72 -17.63
CA ASN A 120 -10.19 -2.12 -16.72
C ASN A 120 -8.83 -2.11 -17.43
N ILE A 121 -8.79 -2.50 -18.71
CA ILE A 121 -7.58 -2.41 -19.53
C ILE A 121 -7.17 -0.95 -19.71
N GLU A 122 -8.10 -0.08 -20.06
CA GLU A 122 -7.86 1.35 -20.23
C GLU A 122 -7.24 1.98 -18.97
N MET A 123 -7.73 1.60 -17.79
CA MET A 123 -7.18 2.07 -16.52
C MET A 123 -5.68 1.72 -16.33
N VAL A 124 -5.26 0.53 -16.76
CA VAL A 124 -3.83 0.14 -16.77
C VAL A 124 -3.06 0.95 -17.80
N GLU A 125 -3.60 1.12 -19.00
CA GLU A 125 -2.92 1.84 -20.08
C GLU A 125 -2.76 3.34 -19.77
N VAL A 126 -3.73 3.97 -19.11
CA VAL A 126 -3.61 5.36 -18.62
C VAL A 126 -2.41 5.51 -17.70
N ALA A 127 -2.24 4.61 -16.73
CA ALA A 127 -1.08 4.63 -15.84
C ALA A 127 0.24 4.40 -16.58
N ARG A 128 0.26 3.46 -17.53
CA ARG A 128 1.48 3.14 -18.32
C ARG A 128 1.92 4.28 -19.22
N LYS A 129 0.98 5.04 -19.82
CA LYS A 129 1.27 6.20 -20.68
C LYS A 129 2.14 7.26 -19.99
N ILE A 130 2.00 7.39 -18.67
CA ILE A 130 2.76 8.36 -17.86
C ILE A 130 3.99 7.74 -17.17
N GLY A 131 4.37 6.53 -17.57
CA GLY A 131 5.55 5.84 -17.08
C GLY A 131 5.38 5.08 -15.76
N ALA A 132 4.18 5.04 -15.19
CA ALA A 132 3.89 4.18 -14.04
C ALA A 132 3.78 2.71 -14.48
N ALA A 133 3.93 1.78 -13.54
CA ALA A 133 3.46 0.41 -13.73
C ALA A 133 2.05 0.28 -13.18
N ALA A 134 1.23 -0.57 -13.79
CA ALA A 134 -0.07 -0.90 -13.25
C ALA A 134 -0.45 -2.35 -13.54
N LYS A 135 -1.20 -2.94 -12.60
CA LYS A 135 -1.82 -4.26 -12.74
C LYS A 135 -3.08 -4.36 -11.89
N PHE A 136 -3.90 -5.38 -12.15
CA PHE A 136 -5.13 -5.62 -11.38
C PHE A 136 -4.83 -6.00 -9.93
N THR A 137 -5.71 -5.60 -9.01
CA THR A 137 -5.67 -5.99 -7.59
C THR A 137 -6.49 -7.25 -7.29
N GLY A 138 -7.13 -7.84 -8.30
CA GLY A 138 -8.01 -8.99 -8.16
C GLY A 138 -8.67 -9.40 -9.48
N SER A 139 -9.94 -9.83 -9.42
CA SER A 139 -10.72 -10.24 -10.60
C SER A 139 -11.00 -9.08 -11.57
N GLY A 140 -11.12 -7.85 -11.08
CA GLY A 140 -11.37 -6.64 -11.87
C GLY A 140 -11.89 -5.49 -11.00
N GLY A 141 -12.28 -4.37 -11.61
CA GLY A 141 -12.89 -3.22 -10.92
C GLY A 141 -11.89 -2.23 -10.31
N ALA A 142 -10.65 -2.67 -10.15
CA ALA A 142 -9.59 -1.94 -9.47
C ALA A 142 -8.21 -2.30 -10.02
N VAL A 143 -7.33 -1.30 -10.13
CA VAL A 143 -5.91 -1.49 -10.47
C VAL A 143 -5.02 -0.83 -9.43
N VAL A 144 -3.89 -1.46 -9.16
CA VAL A 144 -2.81 -0.83 -8.38
C VAL A 144 -1.81 -0.24 -9.36
N ALA A 145 -1.46 1.01 -9.13
CA ALA A 145 -0.43 1.73 -9.86
C ALA A 145 0.80 1.94 -8.97
N PHE A 146 1.98 1.74 -9.55
CA PHE A 146 3.27 2.00 -8.95
C PHE A 146 3.99 3.10 -9.73
N CYS A 147 4.29 4.21 -9.06
CA CYS A 147 4.93 5.40 -9.60
C CYS A 147 6.41 5.45 -9.14
N PRO A 148 7.35 4.83 -9.88
CA PRO A 148 8.76 4.79 -9.49
C PRO A 148 9.39 6.19 -9.34
N ASP A 149 8.90 7.17 -10.10
CA ASP A 149 9.42 8.54 -10.16
C ASP A 149 8.86 9.42 -9.04
N GLY A 150 8.02 8.86 -8.16
CA GLY A 150 7.58 9.50 -6.92
C GLY A 150 6.40 10.45 -7.07
N PRO A 151 6.26 11.44 -6.16
CA PRO A 151 5.04 12.23 -6.03
C PRO A 151 4.59 13.03 -7.26
N SER A 152 5.52 13.46 -8.12
CA SER A 152 5.19 14.16 -9.37
C SER A 152 4.46 13.25 -10.34
N GLN A 153 4.89 12.00 -10.47
CA GLN A 153 4.23 11.00 -11.31
C GLN A 153 2.89 10.56 -10.72
N VAL A 154 2.75 10.53 -9.39
CA VAL A 154 1.45 10.30 -8.73
C VAL A 154 0.44 11.39 -9.08
N LYS A 155 0.84 12.67 -9.05
CA LYS A 155 -0.04 13.78 -9.47
C LYS A 155 -0.46 13.65 -10.93
N LEU A 156 0.48 13.31 -11.81
CA LEU A 156 0.19 13.10 -13.22
C LEU A 156 -0.77 11.90 -13.44
N LEU A 157 -0.60 10.82 -12.66
CA LEU A 157 -1.53 9.71 -12.65
C LEU A 157 -2.94 10.16 -12.22
N GLU A 158 -3.06 10.93 -11.14
CA GLU A 158 -4.34 11.47 -10.66
C GLU A 158 -5.03 12.33 -11.73
N GLU A 159 -4.27 13.17 -12.43
CA GLU A 159 -4.77 14.03 -13.52
C GLU A 159 -5.27 13.21 -14.73
N GLU A 160 -4.47 12.26 -15.23
CA GLU A 160 -4.84 11.45 -16.38
C GLU A 160 -5.98 10.48 -16.07
N CYS A 161 -5.99 9.86 -14.89
CA CYS A 161 -7.11 9.03 -14.44
C CYS A 161 -8.40 9.85 -14.34
N LYS A 162 -8.35 11.08 -13.78
CA LYS A 162 -9.52 11.96 -13.69
C LYS A 162 -10.05 12.33 -15.07
N LYS A 163 -9.18 12.64 -16.04
CA LYS A 163 -9.57 12.92 -17.44
C LYS A 163 -10.27 11.72 -18.09
N ALA A 164 -9.82 10.50 -17.77
CA ALA A 164 -10.42 9.25 -18.22
C ALA A 164 -11.66 8.81 -17.39
N GLY A 165 -12.08 9.59 -16.39
CA GLY A 165 -13.26 9.29 -15.56
C GLY A 165 -13.01 8.27 -14.44
N PHE A 166 -11.75 7.98 -14.11
CA PHE A 166 -11.36 7.09 -13.01
C PHE A 166 -11.09 7.87 -11.72
N ILE A 167 -11.28 7.19 -10.58
CA ILE A 167 -11.00 7.73 -9.25
C ILE A 167 -9.71 7.10 -8.75
N VAL A 168 -8.78 7.94 -8.28
CA VAL A 168 -7.52 7.51 -7.69
C VAL A 168 -7.55 7.73 -6.18
N GLU A 169 -7.21 6.68 -5.43
CA GLU A 169 -7.05 6.72 -3.99
C GLU A 169 -5.62 6.32 -3.58
N PRO A 170 -4.99 7.03 -2.63
CA PRO A 170 -3.69 6.65 -2.14
C PRO A 170 -3.75 5.35 -1.34
N VAL A 171 -2.76 4.48 -1.54
CA VAL A 171 -2.67 3.25 -0.75
C VAL A 171 -2.28 3.58 0.68
N LYS A 172 -2.96 2.97 1.65
CA LYS A 172 -2.56 2.98 3.06
C LYS A 172 -2.03 1.60 3.43
N LEU A 173 -0.75 1.52 3.81
CA LEU A 173 -0.18 0.28 4.33
C LEU A 173 -0.64 0.09 5.78
N VAL A 174 -1.26 -1.04 6.04
CA VAL A 174 -1.69 -1.44 7.39
C VAL A 174 -0.59 -2.32 7.99
N PRO A 175 -0.23 -2.14 9.28
CA PRO A 175 0.71 -3.02 9.95
C PRO A 175 0.28 -4.48 9.85
N THR A 176 1.27 -5.39 9.81
CA THR A 176 1.00 -6.82 9.77
C THR A 176 0.13 -7.23 10.97
N ARG A 177 -0.86 -8.09 10.72
CA ARG A 177 -1.64 -8.74 11.77
C ARG A 177 -1.02 -10.07 12.22
N LEU A 178 0.09 -10.46 11.59
CA LEU A 178 0.83 -11.67 11.89
C LEU A 178 1.57 -11.51 13.21
N ASN A 179 1.51 -12.54 14.05
CA ASN A 179 2.24 -12.58 15.31
C ASN A 179 3.68 -13.10 15.09
N ASN A 180 4.51 -13.08 16.14
CA ASN A 180 5.90 -13.53 16.06
C ASN A 180 6.07 -15.01 15.68
N SER A 181 5.08 -15.86 15.94
CA SER A 181 5.09 -17.27 15.52
C SER A 181 4.87 -17.38 14.00
N ASP A 182 3.94 -16.61 13.46
CA ASP A 182 3.64 -16.57 12.03
C ASP A 182 4.87 -16.06 11.24
N LEU A 183 5.51 -15.00 11.74
CA LEU A 183 6.70 -14.42 11.10
C LEU A 183 7.89 -15.38 11.09
N LYS A 184 8.12 -16.14 12.17
CA LYS A 184 9.16 -17.18 12.24
C LYS A 184 8.92 -18.35 11.29
N THR A 185 7.66 -18.60 10.94
CA THR A 185 7.31 -19.64 9.97
C THR A 185 7.59 -19.15 8.55
N LEU A 186 7.26 -17.88 8.26
CA LEU A 186 7.52 -17.25 6.98
C LEU A 186 9.01 -17.02 6.68
N SER A 187 9.85 -16.82 7.69
CA SER A 187 11.30 -16.64 7.51
C SER A 187 12.05 -17.94 7.16
N LYS A 188 11.36 -19.08 7.14
CA LYS A 188 11.91 -20.41 6.81
C LYS A 188 11.52 -20.89 5.40
N LEU A 189 10.69 -20.12 4.71
CA LEU A 189 10.34 -20.30 3.29
C LEU A 189 11.28 -19.45 2.43
#